data_AF-A0A3A8W134-F1
#
_entry.id   AF-A0A3A8W134-F1
#
_cell.length_a   1.000
_cell.length_b   1.000
_cell.length_c   1.000
_cell.angle_alpha   90.00
_cell.angle_beta   90.00
_cell.angle_gamma   90.00
#
_symmetry.space_group_name_H-M   'P 1'
#
loop_
_entity.id
_entity.type
_entity.pdbx_description
1 polymer ?
#
loop_
_entity_poly.entity_id
_entity_poly.type
_entity_poly.pdbx_seq_one_letter_code
_entity_poly.pdbx_strand_id
1 'polypeptide(L)'
;MASILNTSITSYDYLLRNCYSTNRNARKSFGRATLKTDELVKADSSALKKIAASLRDIEYDSKHGKSIYNGLKVFTESYNNLIDSTDKASSPQIERAEKKLKKFVKENKDELEKIGIKVSSSGKLTIKDSTLLSTDASKIGKIFSSSSNFTSTIAQHATRINRLARTIQRSGSSNQSTAAATPPVTTSVMTANAIDYQA
;
A
#
# COMPACT_ATOMS: atom_id res chain seq x y z
N MET A 1 -44.54 -7.18 -2.84
CA MET A 1 -43.51 -6.40 -3.54
C MET A 1 -42.61 -5.74 -2.50
N ALA A 2 -41.54 -6.41 -2.08
CA ALA A 2 -40.60 -5.85 -1.12
C ALA A 2 -39.61 -4.93 -1.84
N SER A 3 -39.63 -3.65 -1.47
CA SER A 3 -38.67 -2.64 -1.89
C SER A 3 -37.24 -3.12 -1.63
N ILE A 4 -36.43 -3.17 -2.69
CA ILE A 4 -35.01 -3.49 -2.62
C ILE A 4 -34.32 -2.25 -2.08
N LEU A 5 -34.11 -2.20 -0.76
CA LEU A 5 -33.27 -1.19 -0.14
C LEU A 5 -31.85 -1.34 -0.70
N ASN A 6 -31.49 -0.33 -1.48
CA ASN A 6 -30.18 0.01 -2.02
C ASN A 6 -29.03 -0.29 -1.05
N THR A 7 -28.42 -1.47 -1.13
CA THR A 7 -27.18 -1.81 -0.44
C THR A 7 -26.03 -1.10 -1.13
N SER A 8 -25.27 -0.33 -0.34
CA SER A 8 -24.25 0.64 -0.73
C SER A 8 -23.45 0.28 -1.99
N ILE A 9 -23.78 0.92 -3.11
CA ILE A 9 -22.88 1.00 -4.26
C ILE A 9 -21.60 1.66 -3.77
N THR A 10 -20.53 0.88 -3.60
CA THR A 10 -19.27 1.48 -3.17
C THR A 10 -18.65 2.17 -4.39
N SER A 11 -18.65 3.50 -4.38
CA SER A 11 -18.06 4.28 -5.48
C SER A 11 -16.55 4.02 -5.54
N TYR A 12 -16.00 4.03 -6.76
CA TYR A 12 -14.57 3.89 -7.00
C TYR A 12 -13.74 4.87 -6.14
N ASP A 13 -14.15 6.14 -6.07
CA ASP A 13 -13.47 7.15 -5.26
C ASP A 13 -13.48 6.85 -3.76
N TYR A 14 -14.59 6.32 -3.25
CA TYR A 14 -14.69 5.91 -1.85
C TYR A 14 -13.76 4.72 -1.57
N LEU A 15 -13.81 3.68 -2.41
CA LEU A 15 -12.93 2.51 -2.28
C LEU A 15 -11.46 2.92 -2.32
N LEU A 16 -11.09 3.73 -3.30
CA LEU A 16 -9.72 4.20 -3.46
C LEU A 16 -9.28 5.02 -2.25
N ARG A 17 -10.11 5.96 -1.76
CA ARG A 17 -9.81 6.74 -0.54
C ARG A 17 -9.67 5.87 0.70
N ASN A 18 -10.48 4.82 0.82
CA ASN A 18 -10.43 3.87 1.94
C ASN A 18 -9.15 3.01 1.90
N CYS A 19 -8.81 2.47 0.73
CA CYS A 19 -7.58 1.69 0.53
C CYS A 19 -6.34 2.53 0.87
N TYR A 20 -6.30 3.77 0.37
CA TYR A 20 -5.24 4.73 0.66
C TYR A 20 -5.41 5.48 1.99
N SER A 21 -6.18 4.98 2.96
CA SER A 21 -6.38 5.70 4.23
C SER A 21 -5.09 5.93 5.04
N THR A 22 -4.02 5.16 4.79
CA THR A 22 -2.69 5.34 5.39
C THR A 22 -1.98 6.59 4.88
N ASN A 23 -2.19 6.97 3.61
CA ASN A 23 -1.74 8.23 3.03
C ASN A 23 -2.61 8.56 1.81
N ARG A 24 -3.59 9.44 2.01
CA ARG A 24 -4.60 9.76 0.98
C ARG A 24 -4.02 10.56 -0.19
N ASN A 25 -2.84 11.17 -0.04
CA ASN A 25 -2.18 11.91 -1.12
C ASN A 25 -1.59 10.94 -2.16
N ALA A 26 -1.19 9.74 -1.76
CA ALA A 26 -0.64 8.73 -2.65
C ALA A 26 -1.64 8.19 -3.69
N ARG A 27 -2.94 8.45 -3.55
CA ARG A 27 -3.95 8.05 -4.55
C ARG A 27 -4.03 8.96 -5.78
N LYS A 28 -3.45 10.17 -5.71
CA LYS A 28 -3.54 11.18 -6.78
C LYS A 28 -2.16 11.48 -7.33
N SER A 29 -2.02 11.60 -8.65
CA SER A 29 -0.74 11.89 -9.30
C SER A 29 0.01 13.09 -8.67
N PHE A 30 -0.67 14.23 -8.50
CA PHE A 30 -0.09 15.41 -7.86
C PHE A 30 0.37 15.15 -6.41
N GLY A 31 -0.43 14.43 -5.63
CA GLY A 31 -0.05 14.08 -4.26
C GLY A 31 1.16 13.14 -4.22
N ARG A 32 1.22 12.17 -5.15
CA ARG A 32 2.35 11.23 -5.27
C ARG A 32 3.68 11.95 -5.55
N ALA A 33 3.66 13.02 -6.34
CA ALA A 33 4.86 13.80 -6.68
C ALA A 33 5.52 14.47 -5.46
N THR A 34 4.76 14.67 -4.37
CA THR A 34 5.24 15.29 -3.13
C THR A 34 5.75 14.29 -2.08
N LEU A 35 5.57 12.99 -2.33
CA LEU A 35 5.88 11.94 -1.35
C LEU A 35 7.22 11.28 -1.63
N LYS A 36 7.91 10.88 -0.56
CA LYS A 36 9.13 10.10 -0.68
C LYS A 36 8.81 8.68 -1.16
N THR A 37 9.78 8.03 -1.79
CA THR A 37 9.61 6.67 -2.33
C THR A 37 9.16 5.67 -1.27
N ASP A 38 9.72 5.71 -0.07
CA ASP A 38 9.36 4.81 1.03
C ASP A 38 7.93 5.05 1.54
N GLU A 39 7.45 6.31 1.52
CA GLU A 39 6.07 6.66 1.83
C GLU A 39 5.09 6.13 0.77
N LEU A 40 5.47 6.22 -0.51
CA LEU A 40 4.72 5.65 -1.63
C LEU A 40 4.64 4.13 -1.50
N VAL A 41 5.77 3.43 -1.32
CA VAL A 41 5.78 1.97 -1.16
C VAL A 41 4.91 1.54 0.02
N LYS A 42 4.95 2.26 1.14
CA LYS A 42 4.11 1.99 2.32
C LYS A 42 2.63 2.23 2.03
N ALA A 43 2.28 3.32 1.36
CA ALA A 43 0.90 3.65 1.03
C ALA A 43 0.32 2.64 0.02
N ASP A 44 1.04 2.38 -1.06
CA ASP A 44 0.63 1.52 -2.17
C ASP A 44 0.48 0.06 -1.72
N SER A 45 1.44 -0.45 -0.92
CA SER A 45 1.35 -1.80 -0.35
C SER A 45 0.20 -1.93 0.65
N SER A 46 -0.09 -0.87 1.43
CA SER A 46 -1.24 -0.86 2.33
C SER A 46 -2.56 -0.83 1.55
N ALA A 47 -2.63 -0.09 0.44
CA ALA A 47 -3.80 -0.02 -0.41
C ALA A 47 -4.05 -1.37 -1.10
N LEU A 48 -3.03 -1.97 -1.70
CA LEU A 48 -3.11 -3.28 -2.34
C LEU A 48 -3.56 -4.38 -1.36
N LYS A 49 -3.02 -4.37 -0.13
CA LYS A 49 -3.46 -5.31 0.92
C LYS A 49 -4.96 -5.17 1.22
N LYS A 50 -5.46 -3.94 1.41
CA LYS A 50 -6.86 -3.68 1.76
C LYS A 50 -7.82 -4.05 0.63
N ILE A 51 -7.48 -3.71 -0.61
CA ILE A 51 -8.35 -4.03 -1.74
C ILE A 51 -8.34 -5.53 -2.04
N ALA A 52 -7.22 -6.24 -1.86
CA ALA A 52 -7.17 -7.69 -1.96
C ALA A 52 -8.07 -8.37 -0.91
N ALA A 53 -8.05 -7.88 0.34
CA ALA A 53 -8.97 -8.35 1.38
C ALA A 53 -10.44 -8.05 1.03
N SER A 54 -10.73 -6.82 0.59
CA SER A 54 -12.10 -6.44 0.20
C SER A 54 -12.64 -7.29 -0.94
N LEU A 55 -11.82 -7.57 -1.97
CA LEU A 55 -12.22 -8.45 -3.08
C LEU A 55 -12.46 -9.89 -2.63
N ARG A 56 -11.70 -10.38 -1.64
CA ARG A 56 -11.90 -11.71 -1.08
C ARG A 56 -13.29 -11.88 -0.43
N ASP A 57 -13.81 -10.81 0.15
CA ASP A 57 -15.03 -10.81 0.96
C ASP A 57 -16.29 -10.38 0.19
N ILE A 58 -16.15 -9.94 -1.07
CA ILE A 58 -17.29 -9.58 -1.92
C ILE A 58 -18.03 -10.83 -2.41
N GLU A 59 -19.35 -10.77 -2.45
CA GLU A 59 -20.18 -11.76 -3.13
C GLU A 59 -20.08 -11.62 -4.65
N TYR A 60 -19.88 -12.74 -5.36
CA TYR A 60 -19.65 -12.77 -6.80
C TYR A 60 -20.93 -13.13 -7.57
N ASP A 61 -21.88 -12.20 -7.60
CA ASP A 61 -23.14 -12.31 -8.32
C ASP A 61 -23.48 -11.04 -9.13
N SER A 62 -24.64 -11.04 -9.80
CA SER A 62 -25.10 -9.90 -10.62
C SER A 62 -25.48 -8.66 -9.81
N LYS A 63 -25.84 -8.81 -8.51
CA LYS A 63 -26.21 -7.68 -7.64
C LYS A 63 -24.98 -6.86 -7.25
N HIS A 64 -23.81 -7.51 -7.20
CA HIS A 64 -22.56 -6.90 -6.78
C HIS A 64 -21.64 -6.47 -7.95
N GLY A 65 -22.10 -6.57 -9.20
CA GLY A 65 -21.29 -6.30 -10.40
C GLY A 65 -20.52 -4.96 -10.37
N LYS A 66 -21.15 -3.88 -9.91
CA LYS A 66 -20.49 -2.56 -9.79
C LYS A 66 -19.40 -2.54 -8.72
N SER A 67 -19.62 -3.21 -7.59
CA SER A 67 -18.62 -3.34 -6.51
C SER A 67 -17.44 -4.20 -6.96
N ILE A 68 -17.71 -5.30 -7.69
CA ILE A 68 -16.67 -6.15 -8.29
C ILE A 68 -15.81 -5.33 -9.27
N TYR A 69 -16.45 -4.64 -10.23
CA TYR A 69 -15.74 -3.83 -11.22
C TYR A 69 -14.89 -2.73 -10.58
N ASN A 70 -15.48 -1.93 -9.68
CA ASN A 70 -14.74 -0.87 -8.98
C ASN A 70 -13.61 -1.45 -8.13
N GLY A 71 -13.83 -2.60 -7.48
CA GLY A 71 -12.84 -3.29 -6.68
C GLY A 71 -11.63 -3.73 -7.52
N LEU A 72 -11.88 -4.33 -8.68
CA LEU A 72 -10.83 -4.72 -9.62
C LEU A 72 -10.08 -3.52 -10.19
N LYS A 73 -10.77 -2.42 -10.46
CA LYS A 73 -10.13 -1.17 -10.90
C LYS A 73 -9.17 -0.62 -9.84
N VAL A 74 -9.60 -0.55 -8.57
CA VAL A 74 -8.74 -0.12 -7.46
C VAL A 74 -7.60 -1.12 -7.22
N PHE A 75 -7.84 -2.42 -7.40
CA PHE A 75 -6.81 -3.45 -7.32
C PHE A 75 -5.73 -3.26 -8.39
N THR A 76 -6.12 -3.12 -9.66
CA THR A 76 -5.21 -2.87 -10.78
C THR A 76 -4.38 -1.61 -10.56
N GLU A 77 -5.01 -0.52 -10.14
CA GLU A 77 -4.32 0.73 -9.86
C GLU A 77 -3.36 0.62 -8.67
N SER A 78 -3.81 0.06 -7.55
CA SER A 78 -2.98 -0.09 -6.34
C SER A 78 -1.79 -1.03 -6.58
N TYR A 79 -2.00 -2.09 -7.37
CA TYR A 79 -0.92 -2.98 -7.79
C TYR A 79 0.09 -2.25 -8.68
N ASN A 80 -0.38 -1.56 -9.72
CA ASN A 80 0.52 -0.83 -10.64
C ASN A 80 1.30 0.27 -9.94
N ASN A 81 0.64 1.01 -9.04
CA ASN A 81 1.29 2.01 -8.20
C ASN A 81 2.35 1.39 -7.30
N LEU A 82 2.07 0.21 -6.72
CA LEU A 82 3.05 -0.51 -5.92
C LEU A 82 4.28 -0.87 -6.75
N ILE A 83 4.10 -1.47 -7.94
CA ILE A 83 5.21 -1.78 -8.86
C ILE A 83 6.03 -0.51 -9.18
N ASP A 84 5.35 0.60 -9.51
CA ASP A 84 6.03 1.87 -9.80
C ASP A 84 6.82 2.43 -8.61
N SER A 85 6.28 2.29 -7.40
CA SER A 85 6.94 2.76 -6.18
C SER A 85 8.13 1.89 -5.78
N THR A 86 8.04 0.58 -5.97
CA THR A 86 9.09 -0.38 -5.62
C THR A 86 10.22 -0.37 -6.65
N ASP A 87 9.93 -0.16 -7.93
CA ASP A 87 10.93 0.04 -8.99
C ASP A 87 11.81 1.28 -8.70
N LYS A 88 11.23 2.30 -8.04
CA LYS A 88 11.95 3.51 -7.60
C LYS A 88 12.68 3.35 -6.26
N ALA A 89 12.42 2.26 -5.54
CA ALA A 89 13.01 2.05 -4.23
C ALA A 89 14.44 1.52 -4.36
N SER A 90 15.41 2.28 -3.83
CA SER A 90 16.81 1.84 -3.77
C SER A 90 17.01 0.84 -2.60
N SER A 91 16.39 -0.35 -2.70
CA SER A 91 16.49 -1.40 -1.68
C SER A 91 16.46 -2.80 -2.30
N PRO A 92 17.55 -3.58 -2.19
CA PRO A 92 17.59 -4.97 -2.69
C PRO A 92 16.53 -5.88 -2.07
N GLN A 93 16.13 -5.60 -0.83
CA GLN A 93 15.09 -6.38 -0.15
C GLN A 93 13.71 -6.12 -0.75
N ILE A 94 13.40 -4.86 -1.07
CA ILE A 94 12.14 -4.48 -1.73
C ILE A 94 12.12 -5.04 -3.15
N GLU A 95 13.21 -4.88 -3.91
CA GLU A 95 13.33 -5.39 -5.26
C GLU A 95 13.07 -6.92 -5.33
N ARG A 96 13.67 -7.69 -4.40
CA ARG A 96 13.41 -9.14 -4.30
C ARG A 96 11.95 -9.46 -3.97
N ALA A 97 11.33 -8.69 -3.07
CA ALA A 97 9.94 -8.89 -2.68
C ALA A 97 8.98 -8.56 -3.84
N GLU A 98 9.27 -7.49 -4.59
CA GLU A 98 8.55 -7.10 -5.78
C GLU A 98 8.68 -8.15 -6.90
N LYS A 99 9.89 -8.65 -7.18
CA LYS A 99 10.09 -9.73 -8.17
C LYS A 99 9.24 -10.94 -7.86
N LYS A 100 9.11 -11.32 -6.58
CA LYS A 100 8.23 -12.41 -6.15
C LYS A 100 6.75 -12.10 -6.39
N LEU A 101 6.30 -10.88 -6.08
CA LEU A 101 4.94 -10.44 -6.37
C LEU A 101 4.64 -10.46 -7.88
N LYS A 102 5.53 -9.90 -8.71
CA LYS A 102 5.41 -9.92 -10.19
C LYS A 102 5.38 -11.34 -10.73
N LYS A 103 6.23 -12.24 -10.20
CA LYS A 103 6.26 -13.66 -10.59
C LYS A 103 4.92 -14.32 -10.30
N PHE A 104 4.38 -14.14 -9.09
CA PHE A 104 3.08 -14.70 -8.71
C PHE A 104 1.95 -14.22 -9.64
N VAL A 105 1.89 -12.93 -9.96
CA VAL A 105 0.89 -12.39 -10.90
C VAL A 105 1.06 -12.97 -12.31
N LYS A 106 2.30 -13.12 -12.78
CA LYS A 106 2.59 -13.73 -14.09
C LYS A 106 2.23 -15.22 -14.15
N GLU A 107 2.43 -15.96 -13.06
CA GLU A 107 2.01 -17.37 -12.95
C GLU A 107 0.49 -17.54 -13.03
N ASN A 108 -0.28 -16.49 -12.69
CA ASN A 108 -1.75 -16.47 -12.77
C ASN A 108 -2.26 -15.72 -14.03
N LYS A 109 -1.37 -15.41 -14.99
CA LYS A 109 -1.70 -14.57 -16.15
C LYS A 109 -2.88 -15.11 -16.95
N ASP A 110 -2.89 -16.40 -17.26
CA ASP A 110 -3.91 -16.97 -18.14
C ASP A 110 -5.31 -16.89 -17.51
N GLU A 111 -5.40 -17.13 -16.19
CA GLU A 111 -6.65 -16.97 -15.45
C GLU A 111 -7.11 -15.51 -15.39
N LEU A 112 -6.18 -14.58 -15.14
CA LEU A 112 -6.47 -13.15 -15.16
C LEU A 112 -6.93 -12.67 -16.54
N GLU A 113 -6.30 -13.15 -17.61
CA GLU A 113 -6.65 -12.75 -18.97
C GLU A 113 -8.02 -13.27 -19.42
N LYS A 114 -8.42 -14.46 -18.98
CA LYS A 114 -9.77 -15.03 -19.23
C LYS A 114 -10.89 -14.13 -18.70
N ILE A 115 -10.65 -13.37 -17.64
CA ILE A 115 -11.63 -12.45 -17.03
C ILE A 115 -11.39 -10.99 -17.44
N GLY A 116 -10.53 -10.72 -18.43
CA GLY A 116 -10.29 -9.38 -18.93
C GLY A 116 -9.25 -8.56 -18.17
N ILE A 117 -8.38 -9.17 -17.37
CA ILE A 117 -7.23 -8.50 -16.73
C ILE A 117 -5.94 -8.92 -17.44
N LYS A 118 -5.40 -8.05 -18.28
CA LYS A 118 -4.14 -8.29 -19.01
C LYS A 118 -2.93 -8.10 -18.11
N VAL A 119 -1.95 -9.00 -18.21
CA VAL A 119 -0.63 -8.86 -17.57
C VAL A 119 0.42 -8.51 -18.63
N SER A 120 1.04 -7.33 -18.52
CA SER A 120 2.10 -6.89 -19.43
C SER A 120 3.44 -7.62 -19.17
N SER A 121 4.40 -7.44 -20.08
CA SER A 121 5.77 -7.93 -19.90
C SER A 121 6.45 -7.35 -18.65
N SER A 122 6.19 -6.08 -18.33
CA SER A 122 6.63 -5.42 -17.09
C SER A 122 5.96 -5.98 -15.84
N GLY A 123 4.92 -6.80 -15.99
CA GLY A 123 4.13 -7.36 -14.89
C GLY A 123 3.02 -6.43 -14.41
N LYS A 124 2.80 -5.28 -15.06
CA LYS A 124 1.67 -4.37 -14.80
C LYS A 124 0.37 -4.92 -15.34
N LEU A 125 -0.73 -4.47 -14.75
CA LEU A 125 -2.08 -4.89 -15.06
C LEU A 125 -2.83 -3.86 -15.89
N THR A 126 -3.70 -4.31 -16.78
CA THR A 126 -4.64 -3.45 -17.51
C THR A 126 -5.98 -4.15 -17.65
N ILE A 127 -7.08 -3.45 -17.37
CA ILE A 127 -8.42 -3.97 -17.54
C ILE A 127 -8.84 -3.81 -19.01
N LYS A 128 -9.34 -4.89 -19.60
CA LYS A 128 -10.09 -4.89 -20.87
C LYS A 128 -11.57 -4.78 -20.51
N ASP A 129 -12.10 -3.56 -20.49
CA ASP A 129 -13.45 -3.29 -19.97
C ASP A 129 -14.53 -4.14 -20.65
N SER A 130 -14.49 -4.31 -21.97
CA SER A 130 -15.46 -5.13 -22.71
C SER A 130 -15.47 -6.59 -22.26
N THR A 131 -14.30 -7.20 -22.08
CA THR A 131 -14.17 -8.58 -21.59
C THR A 131 -14.59 -8.68 -20.13
N LEU A 132 -14.15 -7.75 -19.28
CA LEU A 132 -14.46 -7.81 -17.85
C LEU A 132 -15.97 -7.63 -17.59
N LEU A 133 -16.61 -6.68 -18.26
CA LEU A 133 -18.05 -6.39 -18.09
C LEU A 133 -18.95 -7.49 -18.67
N SER A 134 -18.49 -8.25 -19.66
CA SER A 134 -19.21 -9.40 -20.22
C SER A 134 -18.91 -10.73 -19.50
N THR A 135 -17.92 -10.76 -18.60
CA THR A 135 -17.56 -11.96 -17.84
C THR A 135 -18.51 -12.17 -16.68
N ASP A 136 -19.02 -13.39 -16.52
CA ASP A 136 -19.83 -13.77 -15.36
C ASP A 136 -19.11 -13.52 -14.04
N ALA A 137 -19.80 -12.91 -13.08
CA ALA A 137 -19.27 -12.63 -11.75
C ALA A 137 -18.68 -13.88 -11.08
N SER A 138 -19.30 -15.04 -11.26
CA SER A 138 -18.82 -16.32 -10.73
C SER A 138 -17.44 -16.73 -11.28
N LYS A 139 -17.14 -16.43 -12.56
CA LYS A 139 -15.81 -16.69 -13.16
C LYS A 139 -14.75 -15.78 -12.54
N ILE A 140 -15.09 -14.52 -12.28
CA ILE A 140 -14.22 -13.58 -11.55
C ILE A 140 -13.98 -14.09 -10.12
N GLY A 141 -15.04 -14.58 -9.47
CA GLY A 141 -15.01 -15.11 -8.11
C GLY A 141 -14.09 -16.31 -7.93
N LYS A 142 -13.96 -17.18 -8.94
CA LYS A 142 -12.99 -18.30 -8.91
C LYS A 142 -11.56 -17.86 -8.66
N ILE A 143 -11.21 -16.63 -9.04
CA ILE A 143 -9.88 -16.06 -8.86
C ILE A 143 -9.85 -15.16 -7.63
N PHE A 144 -10.78 -14.22 -7.48
CA PHE A 144 -10.62 -13.17 -6.47
C PHE A 144 -11.30 -13.46 -5.12
N SER A 145 -12.27 -14.38 -5.08
CA SER A 145 -12.99 -14.70 -3.84
C SER A 145 -12.17 -15.53 -2.87
N SER A 146 -12.80 -15.89 -1.75
CA SER A 146 -12.23 -16.78 -0.75
C SER A 146 -11.97 -18.21 -1.24
N SER A 147 -12.58 -18.63 -2.36
CA SER A 147 -12.40 -19.96 -2.97
C SER A 147 -11.02 -20.20 -3.56
N SER A 148 -10.22 -19.14 -3.71
CA SER A 148 -8.85 -19.19 -4.24
C SER A 148 -7.86 -18.62 -3.22
N ASN A 149 -6.56 -18.90 -3.45
CA ASN A 149 -5.48 -18.30 -2.68
C ASN A 149 -4.96 -16.98 -3.27
N PHE A 150 -5.45 -16.52 -4.42
CA PHE A 150 -4.88 -15.40 -5.17
C PHE A 150 -4.87 -14.11 -4.34
N THR A 151 -6.03 -13.66 -3.85
CA THR A 151 -6.13 -12.43 -3.06
C THR A 151 -5.38 -12.52 -1.73
N SER A 152 -5.41 -13.68 -1.07
CA SER A 152 -4.64 -13.89 0.16
C SER A 152 -3.12 -13.83 -0.07
N THR A 153 -2.63 -14.40 -1.16
CA THR A 153 -1.20 -14.39 -1.51
C THR A 153 -0.75 -12.99 -1.91
N ILE A 154 -1.55 -12.25 -2.69
CA ILE A 154 -1.30 -10.82 -2.96
C ILE A 154 -1.22 -10.01 -1.67
N ALA A 155 -2.17 -10.20 -0.74
CA ALA A 155 -2.18 -9.51 0.54
C ALA A 155 -0.94 -9.84 1.40
N GLN A 156 -0.43 -11.08 1.33
CA GLN A 156 0.81 -11.48 2.01
C GLN A 156 2.03 -10.79 1.40
N HIS A 157 2.16 -10.77 0.07
CA HIS A 157 3.24 -10.04 -0.62
C HIS A 157 3.21 -8.55 -0.30
N ALA A 158 2.03 -7.93 -0.37
CA ALA A 158 1.83 -6.53 -0.02
C ALA A 158 2.23 -6.26 1.45
N THR A 159 1.83 -7.14 2.38
CA THR A 159 2.23 -7.04 3.80
C THR A 159 3.75 -7.14 3.97
N ARG A 160 4.42 -8.04 3.24
CA ARG A 160 5.87 -8.20 3.28
C ARG A 160 6.59 -6.94 2.81
N ILE A 161 6.16 -6.36 1.69
CA ILE A 161 6.71 -5.10 1.15
C ILE A 161 6.46 -3.95 2.12
N ASN A 162 5.25 -3.85 2.69
CA ASN A 162 4.92 -2.83 3.68
C ASN A 162 5.86 -2.88 4.90
N ARG A 163 6.15 -4.07 5.41
CA ARG A 163 7.09 -4.26 6.52
C ARG A 163 8.50 -3.79 6.17
N LEU A 164 8.98 -4.10 4.96
CA LEU A 164 10.29 -3.65 4.48
C LEU A 164 10.37 -2.12 4.37
N ALA A 165 9.34 -1.48 3.81
CA ALA A 165 9.28 -0.02 3.72
C ALA A 165 9.35 0.64 5.11
N ARG A 166 8.67 0.07 6.11
CA ARG A 166 8.73 0.55 7.49
C ARG A 166 10.12 0.38 8.12
N THR A 167 10.84 -0.69 7.80
CA THR A 167 12.21 -0.88 8.27
C THR A 167 13.13 0.22 7.73
N ILE A 168 13.01 0.56 6.44
CA ILE A 168 13.78 1.64 5.81
C ILE A 168 13.46 3.00 6.45
N GLN A 169 12.19 3.30 6.70
CA GLN A 169 11.76 4.52 7.40
C GLN A 169 12.42 4.66 8.78
N ARG A 170 12.46 3.56 9.54
CA ARG A 170 13.02 3.53 10.89
C ARG A 170 14.54 3.66 10.89
N SER A 171 15.24 2.99 9.96
CA SER A 171 16.70 3.09 9.84
C SER A 171 17.16 4.46 9.35
N GLY A 172 16.36 5.17 8.56
CA GLY A 172 16.62 6.57 8.20
C GLY A 172 16.41 7.55 9.36
N SER A 173 15.61 7.18 10.36
CA SER A 173 15.31 8.02 11.54
C SER A 173 16.31 7.82 12.70
N SER A 174 17.08 6.72 12.72
CA SER A 174 18.08 6.44 13.76
C SER A 174 19.41 7.20 13.62
N ASN A 175 19.55 8.06 12.60
CA ASN A 175 20.70 8.97 12.45
C ASN A 175 20.41 10.41 12.93
N GLN A 176 19.35 10.61 13.71
CA GLN A 176 19.11 11.87 14.42
C GLN A 176 19.09 11.64 15.92
N SER A 177 20.16 11.01 16.44
CA SER A 177 20.52 11.19 17.84
C SER A 177 20.99 12.63 17.99
N THR A 178 20.17 13.44 18.64
CA THR A 178 20.59 14.72 19.21
C THR A 178 21.83 14.48 20.05
N ALA A 179 22.98 14.97 19.60
CA ALA A 179 24.11 15.18 20.47
C ALA A 179 23.62 16.12 21.58
N ALA A 180 23.36 15.56 22.77
CA ALA A 180 23.14 16.36 23.96
C ALA A 180 24.43 17.16 24.15
N ALA A 181 24.37 18.46 23.86
CA ALA A 181 25.42 19.38 24.22
C ALA A 181 25.50 19.37 25.75
N THR A 182 26.50 18.69 26.29
CA THR A 182 26.93 18.88 27.67
C THR A 182 27.33 20.35 27.82
N PRO A 183 26.72 21.12 28.75
CA PRO A 183 27.19 22.46 29.02
C PRO A 183 28.62 22.38 29.60
N PRO A 184 29.52 23.30 29.26
CA PRO A 184 30.85 23.33 29.86
C PRO A 184 30.73 23.65 31.36
N VAL A 185 31.32 22.79 32.20
CA VAL A 185 31.49 23.02 33.63
C VAL A 185 32.34 24.27 33.80
N THR A 186 31.72 25.35 34.28
CA THR A 186 32.46 26.55 34.69
C THR A 186 32.83 26.37 36.16
N THR A 187 34.08 25.98 36.43
CA THR A 187 34.65 26.02 37.78
C THR A 187 34.79 27.49 38.21
N SER A 188 33.82 27.98 38.97
CA SER A 188 33.97 29.24 39.70
C SER A 188 34.86 28.98 40.91
N VAL A 189 36.08 29.49 40.85
CA VAL A 189 37.00 29.57 42.00
C VAL A 189 36.41 30.61 42.96
N MET A 190 35.94 30.16 44.13
CA MET A 190 35.60 31.06 45.22
C MET A 190 36.89 31.64 45.81
N THR A 191 37.14 32.92 45.61
CA THR A 191 38.08 33.68 46.46
C THR A 191 37.37 34.03 47.76
N ALA A 192 37.87 33.48 48.87
CA ALA A 192 37.46 33.80 50.22
C ALA A 192 37.79 35.27 50.53
N ASN A 193 36.78 36.06 50.89
CA ASN A 193 37.01 37.35 51.53
C ASN A 193 37.44 37.11 52.98
N ALA A 194 38.67 37.53 53.30
CA ALA A 194 39.15 37.62 54.67
C ALA A 194 38.33 38.68 55.42
N ILE A 195 37.84 38.28 56.58
CA ILE A 195 37.24 39.12 57.60
C ILE A 195 38.41 39.72 58.38
N ASP A 196 38.60 41.04 58.32
CA ASP A 196 39.46 41.75 59.25
C ASP A 196 38.59 42.42 60.32
N TYR A 197 38.70 41.89 61.54
CA TYR A 197 38.31 42.53 62.79
C TYR A 197 39.55 43.24 63.34
N GLN A 198 39.46 44.54 63.62
CA GLN A 198 40.35 45.19 64.60
C GLN A 198 39.53 46.13 65.50
N ALA A 199 39.99 46.14 66.75
CA ALA A 199 39.33 46.55 67.98
C ALA A 199 39.17 48.08 68.17
#